data_AF-A0A1S8ND08-F1
#
_entry.id   AF-A0A1S8ND08-F1
#
_cell.length_a   1.000
_cell.length_b   1.000
_cell.length_c   1.000
_cell.angle_alpha   90.00
_cell.angle_beta   90.00
_cell.angle_gamma   90.00
#
_symmetry.space_group_name_H-M   'P 1'
#
loop_
_entity.id
_entity.type
_entity.pdbx_description
1 polymer ?
#
loop_
_entity_poly.entity_id
_entity_poly.type
_entity_poly.pdbx_seq_one_letter_code
_entity_poly.pdbx_strand_id
1 'polypeptide(L)'
;MVQMCEINNIIPIILTPLPVKDNIQVKTWFEDMDYKKVNKSLAELSSFLINYGEEKNIKCIDLGALLLEEGKIIDQFLEDGIHVSKDIHSEIAEIIYNLIF
;
A
#
# COMPACT_ATOMS: atom_id res chain seq x y z
N MET A 1 -12.45 -8.32 8.76
CA MET A 1 -11.08 -8.85 8.96
C MET A 1 -10.57 -8.57 10.37
N VAL A 2 -10.37 -7.30 10.77
CA VAL A 2 -9.88 -6.95 12.13
C VAL A 2 -10.67 -7.62 13.26
N GLN A 3 -12.00 -7.49 13.27
CA GLN A 3 -12.84 -8.17 14.27
C GLN A 3 -12.66 -9.69 14.30
N MET A 4 -12.41 -10.31 13.14
CA MET A 4 -12.13 -11.74 13.09
C MET A 4 -10.76 -12.07 13.69
N CYS A 5 -9.75 -11.22 13.49
CA CYS A 5 -8.45 -11.37 14.14
C CYS A 5 -8.61 -11.32 15.67
N GLU A 6 -9.35 -10.33 16.18
CA GLU A 6 -9.64 -10.20 17.63
C GLU A 6 -10.31 -11.45 18.20
N ILE A 7 -11.37 -11.95 17.54
CA ILE A 7 -12.10 -13.17 17.96
C ILE A 7 -11.17 -14.39 18.01
N ASN A 8 -10.14 -14.42 17.18
CA ASN A 8 -9.20 -15.54 17.06
C ASN A 8 -7.86 -15.31 17.78
N ASN A 9 -7.74 -14.27 18.62
CA ASN A 9 -6.49 -13.90 19.31
C ASN A 9 -5.30 -13.66 18.35
N ILE A 10 -5.57 -13.12 17.17
CA ILE A 10 -4.58 -12.70 16.19
C ILE A 10 -4.42 -11.18 16.29
N ILE A 11 -3.19 -10.69 16.36
CA ILE A 11 -2.90 -9.25 16.35
C ILE A 11 -2.89 -8.77 14.90
N PRO A 12 -3.85 -7.93 14.46
CA PRO A 12 -3.85 -7.42 13.11
C PRO A 12 -2.82 -6.28 12.96
N ILE A 13 -2.25 -6.18 11.77
CA ILE A 13 -1.47 -5.04 11.32
C ILE A 13 -2.05 -4.61 9.98
N ILE A 14 -2.29 -3.31 9.83
CA ILE A 14 -2.85 -2.75 8.61
C ILE A 14 -1.69 -2.18 7.79
N LEU A 15 -1.68 -2.50 6.49
CA LEU A 15 -0.76 -1.90 5.52
C LEU A 15 -1.58 -1.01 4.60
N THR A 16 -1.14 0.23 4.38
CA THR A 16 -1.78 1.12 3.39
C THR A 16 -1.47 0.63 1.97
N PRO A 17 -2.39 0.86 1.01
CA PRO A 17 -2.13 0.51 -0.38
C PRO A 17 -0.99 1.34 -0.96
N LEU A 18 -0.22 0.73 -1.86
CA LEU A 18 0.71 1.45 -2.73
C LEU A 18 -0.06 2.24 -3.80
N PRO A 19 0.49 3.36 -4.31
CA PRO A 19 -0.03 3.94 -5.53
C PRO A 19 0.11 2.95 -6.71
N VAL A 20 -0.55 3.25 -7.81
CA VAL A 20 -0.33 2.61 -9.10
C VAL A 20 0.45 3.55 -10.02
N LYS A 21 1.14 3.00 -11.00
CA LYS A 21 1.78 3.78 -12.04
C LYS A 21 0.70 4.51 -12.84
N ASP A 22 0.77 5.84 -12.92
CA ASP A 22 -0.27 6.64 -13.57
C ASP A 22 0.02 6.95 -15.06
N ASN A 23 1.24 6.63 -15.51
CA ASN A 23 1.73 6.84 -16.87
C ASN A 23 1.94 5.52 -17.64
N ILE A 24 1.15 4.48 -17.34
CA ILE A 24 1.26 3.19 -18.03
C ILE A 24 0.91 3.39 -19.51
N GLN A 25 1.89 3.16 -20.39
CA GLN A 25 1.73 3.34 -21.84
C GLN A 25 0.72 2.35 -22.45
N VAL A 26 0.62 1.16 -21.85
CA VAL A 26 -0.37 0.15 -22.20
C VAL A 26 -1.35 0.09 -21.03
N LYS A 27 -2.58 0.54 -21.22
CA LYS A 27 -3.61 0.41 -20.19
C LYS A 27 -4.05 -1.05 -20.07
N THR A 28 -3.23 -1.85 -19.41
CA THR A 28 -3.27 -3.32 -19.33
C THR A 28 -4.53 -3.84 -18.65
N TRP A 29 -5.08 -3.08 -17.68
CA TRP A 29 -6.24 -3.48 -16.91
C TRP A 29 -7.54 -2.91 -17.46
N PHE A 30 -7.55 -1.61 -17.77
CA PHE A 30 -8.74 -0.88 -18.18
C PHE A 30 -8.37 0.30 -19.10
N GLU A 31 -8.80 0.23 -20.37
CA GLU A 31 -8.49 1.22 -21.41
C GLU A 31 -8.99 2.65 -21.09
N ASP A 32 -10.09 2.80 -20.36
CA ASP A 32 -10.66 4.11 -20.03
C ASP A 32 -10.36 4.58 -18.61
N MET A 33 -9.50 3.87 -17.88
CA MET A 33 -9.21 4.22 -16.49
C MET A 33 -8.32 5.46 -16.39
N ASP A 34 -8.68 6.34 -15.47
CA ASP A 34 -7.90 7.50 -15.04
C ASP A 34 -7.10 7.11 -13.78
N TYR A 35 -5.87 6.67 -13.99
CA TYR A 35 -5.01 6.21 -12.90
C TYR A 35 -4.57 7.33 -11.95
N LYS A 36 -4.64 8.61 -12.36
CA LYS A 36 -4.45 9.74 -11.44
C LYS A 36 -5.60 9.81 -10.45
N LYS A 37 -6.83 9.63 -10.94
CA LYS A 37 -8.01 9.55 -10.08
C LYS A 37 -7.95 8.32 -9.17
N VAL A 38 -7.46 7.17 -9.67
CA VAL A 38 -7.23 5.97 -8.86
C VAL A 38 -6.26 6.28 -7.72
N ASN A 39 -5.10 6.89 -8.01
CA ASN A 39 -4.13 7.26 -6.98
C ASN A 39 -4.69 8.23 -5.94
N LYS A 40 -5.56 9.16 -6.34
CA LYS A 40 -6.27 10.01 -5.38
C LYS A 40 -7.16 9.18 -4.44
N SER A 41 -7.92 8.23 -4.99
CA SER A 41 -8.75 7.34 -4.17
C SER A 41 -7.93 6.39 -3.29
N LEU A 42 -6.76 5.95 -3.74
CA LEU A 42 -5.83 5.16 -2.92
C LEU A 42 -5.27 5.99 -1.75
N ALA A 43 -4.91 7.26 -1.99
CA ALA A 43 -4.48 8.16 -0.92
C ALA A 43 -5.60 8.42 0.11
N GLU A 44 -6.83 8.63 -0.35
CA GLU A 44 -8.01 8.75 0.52
C GLU A 44 -8.22 7.47 1.35
N LEU A 45 -8.08 6.30 0.74
CA LEU A 45 -8.15 5.00 1.43
C LEU A 45 -7.03 4.85 2.47
N SER A 46 -5.79 5.23 2.16
CA SER A 46 -4.68 5.23 3.13
C SER A 46 -5.01 6.08 4.35
N SER A 47 -5.53 7.30 4.16
CA SER A 47 -5.96 8.15 5.27
C SER A 47 -7.08 7.49 6.10
N PHE A 48 -8.06 6.86 5.47
CA PHE A 48 -9.10 6.14 6.20
C PHE A 48 -8.55 4.96 7.01
N LEU A 49 -7.61 4.20 6.46
CA LEU A 49 -6.99 3.05 7.14
C LEU A 49 -6.11 3.49 8.32
N ILE A 50 -5.37 4.59 8.18
CA ILE A 50 -4.57 5.18 9.26
C ILE A 50 -5.49 5.63 10.40
N ASN A 51 -6.50 6.45 10.10
CA ASN A 51 -7.46 6.92 11.11
C ASN A 51 -8.16 5.75 11.81
N TYR A 52 -8.58 4.74 11.03
CA TYR A 52 -9.18 3.53 11.60
C TYR A 52 -8.21 2.78 12.52
N GLY A 53 -6.93 2.68 12.13
CA GLY A 53 -5.87 2.10 12.96
C GLY A 53 -5.72 2.84 14.29
N GLU A 54 -5.65 4.17 14.25
CA GLU A 54 -5.57 5.02 15.45
C GLU A 54 -6.81 4.85 16.36
N GLU A 55 -8.01 4.91 15.79
CA GLU A 55 -9.28 4.73 16.52
C GLU A 55 -9.39 3.37 17.23
N LYS A 56 -8.78 2.32 16.63
CA LYS A 56 -8.83 0.94 17.14
C LYS A 56 -7.58 0.54 17.89
N ASN A 57 -6.60 1.43 18.05
CA ASN A 57 -5.29 1.12 18.59
C ASN A 57 -4.62 -0.08 17.88
N ILE A 58 -4.73 -0.10 16.54
CA ILE A 58 -4.14 -1.08 15.64
C ILE A 58 -2.98 -0.42 14.91
N LYS A 59 -1.84 -1.11 14.86
CA LYS A 59 -0.68 -0.62 14.11
C LYS A 59 -1.02 -0.55 12.62
N CYS A 60 -0.90 0.64 12.06
CA CYS A 60 -1.00 0.90 10.62
C CYS A 60 0.38 1.31 10.10
N ILE A 61 0.83 0.69 9.01
CA ILE A 61 2.10 0.99 8.35
C ILE A 61 1.78 1.67 7.03
N ASP A 62 2.17 2.93 6.90
CA ASP A 62 1.95 3.71 5.67
C ASP A 62 3.04 3.40 4.62
N LEU A 63 2.90 2.24 3.95
CA LEU A 63 3.86 1.78 2.96
C LEU A 63 4.03 2.77 1.80
N GLY A 64 2.93 3.38 1.36
CA GLY A 64 2.95 4.35 0.27
C GLY A 64 3.84 5.55 0.60
N ALA A 65 3.67 6.15 1.78
CA ALA A 65 4.50 7.27 2.22
C ALA A 65 5.98 6.87 2.37
N LEU A 66 6.24 5.75 3.07
CA LEU A 66 7.61 5.28 3.33
C LEU A 66 8.41 5.04 2.05
N LEU A 67 7.79 4.43 1.04
CA LEU A 67 8.46 4.09 -0.21
C LEU A 67 8.48 5.26 -1.23
N LEU A 68 7.57 6.24 -1.11
CA LEU A 68 7.57 7.45 -1.92
C LEU A 68 8.61 8.48 -1.46
N GLU A 69 8.80 8.65 -0.15
CA GLU A 69 9.81 9.56 0.41
C GLU A 69 11.23 9.21 -0.04
N GLU A 70 11.47 7.94 -0.33
CA GLU A 70 12.76 7.44 -0.82
C GLU A 70 12.92 7.54 -2.35
N GLY A 71 11.89 8.01 -3.07
CA GLY A 71 11.89 8.12 -4.53
C GLY A 71 11.91 6.78 -5.27
N LYS A 72 11.65 5.67 -4.57
CA LYS A 72 11.88 4.32 -5.08
C LYS A 72 10.74 3.75 -5.92
N ILE A 73 9.51 4.21 -5.74
CA ILE A 73 8.33 3.49 -6.27
C ILE A 73 8.09 3.66 -7.78
N ILE A 74 8.35 4.84 -8.36
CA ILE A 74 7.83 5.19 -9.70
C ILE A 74 8.44 4.29 -10.81
N ASP A 75 9.69 3.88 -10.65
CA ASP A 75 10.42 3.04 -11.62
C ASP A 75 10.44 1.54 -11.25
N GLN A 76 9.81 1.16 -10.13
CA GLN A 76 9.90 -0.20 -9.59
C GLN A 76 8.60 -1.01 -9.75
N PHE A 77 7.60 -0.45 -10.43
CA PHE A 77 6.46 -1.24 -10.89
C PHE A 77 6.85 -2.17 -12.04
N LEU A 78 6.26 -3.37 -12.04
CA LEU A 78 6.24 -4.25 -13.19
C LEU A 78 5.43 -3.62 -14.34
N GLU A 79 5.42 -4.27 -15.50
CA GLU A 79 4.75 -3.76 -16.71
C GLU A 79 3.24 -3.51 -16.53
N ASP A 80 2.62 -4.18 -15.56
CA ASP A 80 1.20 -4.01 -15.25
C ASP A 80 0.88 -2.74 -14.44
N GLY A 81 1.91 -2.03 -13.96
CA GLY A 81 1.79 -0.78 -13.22
C GLY A 81 1.09 -0.87 -11.86
N ILE A 82 0.84 -2.09 -11.35
CA ILE A 82 0.23 -2.35 -10.04
C ILE A 82 1.20 -3.13 -9.16
N HIS A 83 1.75 -4.23 -9.70
CA HIS A 83 2.69 -5.06 -8.96
C HIS A 83 4.07 -4.40 -8.97
N VAL A 84 4.79 -4.59 -7.89
CA VAL A 84 6.15 -4.07 -7.70
C VAL A 84 7.19 -5.16 -7.92
N SER A 85 8.43 -4.75 -8.14
CA SER A 85 9.55 -5.67 -8.29
C SER A 85 9.77 -6.52 -7.03
N LYS A 86 10.50 -7.63 -7.20
CA LYS A 86 10.94 -8.47 -6.08
C LYS A 86 11.70 -7.65 -5.02
N ASP A 87 12.51 -6.68 -5.45
CA ASP A 87 13.35 -5.88 -4.57
C ASP A 87 12.50 -4.99 -3.67
N ILE A 88 11.44 -4.38 -4.20
CA ILE A 88 10.47 -3.63 -3.38
C ILE A 88 9.69 -4.55 -2.45
N HIS A 89 9.33 -5.77 -2.88
CA HIS A 89 8.73 -6.74 -1.96
C HIS A 89 9.66 -7.11 -0.79
N SER A 90 10.97 -7.25 -1.04
CA SER A 90 11.97 -7.47 0.00
C SER A 90 12.06 -6.28 0.96
N GLU A 91 12.06 -5.06 0.44
CA GLU A 91 12.08 -3.83 1.24
C GLU A 91 10.81 -3.67 2.10
N ILE A 92 9.63 -3.95 1.55
CA ILE A 92 8.37 -3.98 2.32
C ILE A 92 8.48 -4.98 3.47
N ALA A 93 9.04 -6.17 3.23
CA ALA A 93 9.21 -7.17 4.27
C ALA A 93 10.16 -6.70 5.38
N GLU A 94 11.26 -6.02 5.04
CA GLU A 94 12.18 -5.42 6.01
C GLU A 94 11.53 -4.30 6.82
N ILE A 95 10.78 -3.40 6.18
CA ILE A 95 10.00 -2.36 6.85
C ILE A 95 9.03 -2.98 7.87
N ILE A 96 8.27 -4.00 7.44
CA ILE A 96 7.32 -4.69 8.30
C ILE A 96 8.04 -5.35 9.48
N TYR A 97 9.15 -6.05 9.23
CA TYR A 97 9.93 -6.70 10.28
C TYR A 97 10.43 -5.71 11.33
N ASN A 98 11.09 -4.63 10.90
CA ASN A 98 11.70 -3.61 11.77
C ASN A 98 10.65 -2.80 12.56
N LEU A 99 9.43 -2.66 12.04
CA LEU A 99 8.36 -1.97 12.75
C LEU A 99 7.61 -2.86 13.74
N ILE A 100 7.78 -4.18 13.66
CA ILE A 100 7.12 -5.15 14.54
C ILE A 100 8.05 -5.63 15.66
N PHE A 101 9.33 -5.88 15.34
CA PHE A 101 10.32 -6.49 16.22
C PHE A 101 11.47 -5.54 16.53
#